data_AF-A0A948LTH3-F1
#
_entry.id   AF-A0A948LTH3-F1
#
_cell.length_a   1.000
_cell.length_b   1.000
_cell.length_c   1.000
_cell.angle_alpha   90.00
_cell.angle_beta   90.00
_cell.angle_gamma   90.00
#
_symmetry.space_group_name_H-M   'P 1'
#
loop_
_entity.id
_entity.type
_entity.pdbx_description
1 polymer ?
#
loop_
_entity_poly.entity_id
_entity_poly.type
_entity_poly.pdbx_seq_one_letter_code
_entity_poly.pdbx_strand_id
1 'polypeptide(L)' 'MHILVRDKRTGAEDWIPLELAAQLMGMTAEDIEAALEEFGECESGDYIALEPD' A
#
# COMPACT_ATOMS: atom_id res chain seq x y z
N MET A 1 1.24 6.48 -4.46
CA MET A 1 0.40 5.73 -3.50
C MET A 1 1.28 5.00 -2.50
N HIS A 2 0.97 5.11 -1.21
CA HIS A 2 1.61 4.29 -0.17
C HIS A 2 0.62 3.21 0.28
N ILE A 3 1.11 2.01 0.55
CA ILE A 3 0.30 0.91 1.08
C ILE A 3 0.83 0.48 2.44
N LEU A 4 -0.08 0.13 3.34
CA LEU A 4 0.27 -0.44 4.63
C LEU A 4 0.63 -1.91 4.43
N VAL A 5 1.88 -2.26 4.71
CA VAL A 5 2.36 -3.65 4.64
C VAL A 5 2.63 -4.16 6.04
N ARG A 6 2.10 -5.35 6.34
CA ARG A 6 2.39 -6.07 7.57
C ARG A 6 3.33 -7.24 7.32
N ASP A 7 4.49 -7.22 7.98
CA ASP A 7 5.34 -8.39 8.06
C ASP A 7 4.65 -9.46 8.93
N LYS A 8 4.27 -10.59 8.30
CA LYS A 8 3.61 -11.70 9.01
C LYS A 8 4.51 -12.39 10.04
N ARG A 9 5.83 -12.23 9.97
CA ARG A 9 6.79 -12.88 10.88
C ARG A 9 6.94 -12.10 12.17
N THR A 10 7.07 -10.78 12.06
CA THR A 10 7.36 -9.88 13.19
C THR A 10 6.10 -9.16 13.68
N GLY A 11 5.06 -9.10 12.85
CA GLY A 11 3.86 -8.30 13.11
C GLY A 11 4.07 -6.81 12.89
N ALA A 12 5.26 -6.38 12.45
CA ALA A 12 5.54 -4.98 12.15
C ALA A 12 4.71 -4.50 10.98
N GLU A 13 4.20 -3.29 11.08
CA GLU A 13 3.42 -2.61 10.05
C GLU A 13 4.18 -1.36 9.62
N ASP A 14 4.25 -1.13 8.31
CA ASP A 14 4.91 0.05 7.75
C ASP A 14 4.19 0.52 6.48
N TRP A 15 4.17 1.84 6.28
CA TRP A 15 3.65 2.47 5.08
C TRP A 15 4.79 2.62 4.08
N ILE A 16 4.74 1.83 3.00
CA ILE A 16 5.79 1.85 1.98
C ILE A 16 5.22 2.23 0.62
N PRO A 17 6.05 2.80 -0.29
CA PRO A 17 5.63 3.03 -1.66
C PRO A 17 5.19 1.73 -2.34
N LEU A 18 4.14 1.81 -3.16
CA LEU A 18 3.62 0.68 -3.91
C LEU A 18 4.71 -0.05 -4.71
N GLU A 19 5.61 0.71 -5.33
CA GLU A 19 6.70 0.17 -6.16
C GLU A 19 7.68 -0.65 -5.31
N LEU A 20 7.93 -0.23 -4.07
CA LEU A 20 8.75 -0.98 -3.13
C LEU A 20 8.04 -2.26 -2.68
N ALA A 21 6.74 -2.18 -2.39
CA ALA A 21 5.94 -3.36 -2.06
C ALA A 21 5.92 -4.37 -3.21
N ALA A 22 5.74 -3.92 -4.45
CA ALA A 22 5.77 -4.74 -5.66
C ALA A 22 7.11 -5.49 -5.81
N GLN A 23 8.23 -4.79 -5.59
CA GLN A 23 9.56 -5.40 -5.59
C GLN A 23 9.71 -6.48 -4.51
N LEU A 24 9.25 -6.21 -3.28
CA LEU A 24 9.33 -7.14 -2.16
C LEU A 24 8.45 -8.39 -2.37
N MET A 25 7.31 -8.23 -3.04
CA MET A 25 6.36 -9.30 -3.33
C MET A 25 6.68 -10.07 -4.63
N GLY A 26 7.61 -9.54 -5.45
CA GLY A 26 7.93 -10.14 -6.76
C GLY A 26 6.77 -10.02 -7.77
N MET A 27 6.02 -8.93 -7.69
CA MET A 27 4.85 -8.62 -8.52
C MET A 27 5.02 -7.26 -9.21
N THR A 28 4.13 -6.89 -10.12
CA THR A 28 4.08 -5.51 -10.63
C THR A 28 3.24 -4.64 -9.72
N ALA A 29 3.46 -3.33 -9.78
CA ALA A 29 2.63 -2.35 -9.08
C ALA A 29 1.18 -2.39 -9.56
N GLU A 30 0.98 -2.61 -10.87
CA GLU A 30 -0.34 -2.72 -11.51
C GLU A 30 -1.13 -3.93 -11.00
N ASP A 31 -0.47 -5.07 -10.76
CA ASP A 31 -1.10 -6.26 -10.20
C ASP A 31 -1.62 -6.00 -8.78
N ILE A 32 -0.87 -5.22 -7.98
CA ILE A 32 -1.27 -4.83 -6.63
C ILE A 32 -2.42 -3.82 -6.69
N GLU A 33 -2.33 -2.81 -7.57
CA GLU A 33 -3.42 -1.83 -7.78
C GLU A 33 -4.72 -2.51 -8.19
N ALA A 34 -4.68 -3.40 -9.19
CA ALA A 34 -5.86 -4.14 -9.64
C ALA A 34 -6.47 -4.99 -8.52
N ALA A 35 -5.62 -5.62 -7.69
CA ALA A 35 -6.09 -6.39 -6.55
C ALA A 35 -6.72 -5.52 -5.45
N LEU A 36 -6.30 -4.26 -5.30
CA LEU A 36 -6.86 -3.32 -4.32
C LEU A 36 -8.13 -2.63 -4.83
N GLU A 37 -8.24 -2.40 -6.14
CA GLU A 37 -9.40 -1.78 -6.78
C GLU A 37 -10.71 -2.58 -6.54
N GLU A 38 -10.61 -3.92 -6.39
CA GLU A 38 -11.76 -4.77 -6.02
C GLU A 38 -12.31 -4.50 -4.60
N PHE A 39 -11.52 -3.90 -3.71
CA PHE A 39 -11.89 -3.64 -2.31
C PHE A 39 -12.41 -2.21 -2.06
N GLY A 40 -12.51 -1.38 -3.11
CA GLY A 40 -12.98 0.01 -3.06
C GLY A 40 -12.05 0.96 -3.80
N GLU A 41 -12.53 2.16 -4.14
CA GLU A 41 -11.76 3.19 -4.85
C GLU A 41 -10.41 3.42 -4.15
N CYS A 42 -9.35 2.91 -4.77
CA CYS A 42 -8.00 3.13 -4.31
C CYS A 42 -7.65 4.57 -4.69
N GLU A 43 -8.00 5.53 -3.82
CA GLU A 43 -7.59 6.93 -4.00
C GLU A 43 -6.05 6.97 -3.97
N SER A 44 -5.45 6.96 -5.16
CA SER A 44 -4.01 7.17 -5.37
C SER A 44 -3.58 8.62 -5.12
N GLY A 45 -4.49 9.45 -4.61
CA GLY A 45 -4.23 10.82 -4.20
C GLY A 45 -3.42 10.87 -2.91
N ASP A 46 -2.43 11.77 -2.86
CA ASP A 46 -1.64 12.06 -1.68
C ASP A 46 -2.49 12.71 -0.58
N TYR A 47 -3.33 11.93 0.12
CA TYR A 47 -3.92 12.33 1.38
C TYR A 47 -3.12 11.69 2.51
N ILE A 48 -2.05 12.39 2.93
CA ILE A 48 -1.63 12.27 4.32
C ILE A 48 -2.80 12.84 5.13
N ALA A 49 -3.55 11.96 5.80
CA ALA A 49 -4.44 12.39 6.87
C ALA A 49 -3.56 12.97 7.98
N LEU A 50 -3.18 14.25 7.86
CA LEU A 50 -2.71 15.01 9.00
C LEU A 50 -3.89 15.05 9.98
N GLU A 51 -3.68 14.50 11.18
CA GLU A 51 -4.65 14.57 12.27
C GLU A 51 -5.19 16.01 12.38
N PRO A 52 -6.51 16.23 12.36
CA PRO A 52 -7.05 17.55 12.67
C PRO A 52 -6.87 17.82 14.17
N ASP A 53 -6.27 18.97 14.49
CA ASP A 53 -6.16 19.55 15.84
C ASP A 53 -7.50 19.56 16.61
#